data_AF-A0A4C2EV60-F1
#
_entry.id   AF-A0A4C2EV60-F1
#
_cell.length_a   1.000
_cell.length_b   1.000
_cell.length_c   1.000
_cell.angle_alpha   90.00
_cell.angle_beta   90.00
_cell.angle_gamma   90.00
#
_symmetry.space_group_name_H-M   'P 1'
#
loop_
_entity.id
_entity.type
_entity.pdbx_description
1 polymer ?
#
loop_
_entity_poly.entity_id
_entity_poly.type
_entity_poly.pdbx_seq_one_letter_code
_entity_poly.pdbx_strand_id
1 'polypeptide(L)' 'MNGQSVADANGFVYEPVRGPKRKIEFEPRSDGGFERIEAVWNGCQWRVTGREVVTTMRRI' A
#
# COMPACT_ATOMS: atom_id res chain seq x y z
N MET A 1 -11.54 -13.57 14.06
CA MET A 1 -10.65 -12.42 13.79
C MET A 1 -10.84 -12.04 12.32
N ASN A 2 -11.68 -11.04 12.04
CA ASN A 2 -11.93 -10.56 10.69
C ASN A 2 -10.91 -9.45 10.39
N GLY A 3 -9.93 -9.73 9.53
CA GLY A 3 -8.95 -8.74 9.10
C GLY A 3 -9.64 -7.61 8.35
N GLN A 4 -9.73 -6.42 8.96
CA GLN A 4 -10.34 -5.26 8.34
C GLN A 4 -9.35 -4.65 7.33
N SER A 5 -9.66 -4.79 6.05
CA SER A 5 -9.01 -4.00 5.00
C SER A 5 -9.66 -2.62 4.91
N VAL A 6 -8.87 -1.55 4.89
CA VAL A 6 -9.32 -0.17 4.66
C VAL A 6 -8.71 0.30 3.35
N ALA A 7 -9.53 0.73 2.39
CA ALA A 7 -9.07 1.18 1.08
C ALA A 7 -9.64 2.57 0.75
N ASP A 8 -8.83 3.41 0.11
CA ASP A 8 -9.22 4.70 -0.46
C ASP A 8 -8.82 4.78 -1.95
N ALA A 9 -8.87 5.98 -2.55
CA ALA A 9 -8.52 6.16 -3.95
C ALA A 9 -7.01 6.00 -4.25
N ASN A 10 -6.17 6.14 -3.23
CA ASN A 10 -4.71 6.23 -3.34
C ASN A 10 -4.01 5.03 -2.68
N GLY A 11 -4.74 4.08 -2.12
CA GLY A 11 -4.12 2.93 -1.48
C GLY A 11 -5.07 2.05 -0.68
N PHE A 12 -4.47 1.08 -0.01
CA PHE A 12 -5.18 0.21 0.92
C PHE A 12 -4.26 -0.35 1.99
N VAL A 13 -4.85 -0.61 3.15
CA VAL A 13 -4.24 -1.29 4.28
C VAL A 13 -4.93 -2.63 4.47
N TYR A 14 -4.18 -3.69 4.73
CA TYR A 14 -4.71 -5.01 4.97
C TYR A 14 -3.92 -5.78 6.03
N GLU A 15 -4.61 -6.68 6.74
CA GLU A 15 -4.03 -7.56 7.75
C GLU A 15 -3.93 -8.98 7.16
N PRO A 16 -2.72 -9.45 6.79
CA PRO A 16 -2.57 -10.81 6.31
C PRO A 16 -2.83 -11.81 7.45
N VAL A 17 -3.28 -13.02 7.10
CA VAL A 17 -3.52 -14.11 8.07
C VAL A 17 -2.26 -14.43 8.89
N ARG A 18 -1.08 -14.22 8.32
CA ARG A 18 0.21 -14.38 8.99
C ARG A 18 1.09 -13.16 8.73
N GLY A 19 1.73 -12.70 9.80
CA GLY A 19 2.68 -11.60 9.75
C GLY A 19 2.06 -10.23 10.01
N PRO A 20 2.86 -9.17 9.88
CA PRO A 20 2.45 -7.80 10.20
C PRO A 20 1.45 -7.22 9.18
N LYS A 21 0.68 -6.23 9.64
CA LYS A 21 -0.19 -5.39 8.80
C LYS A 21 0.61 -4.79 7.64
N ARG A 22 -0.01 -4.70 6.48
CA ARG A 22 0.59 -4.17 5.26
C ARG A 22 -0.21 -3.00 4.72
N LYS A 23 0.49 -2.10 4.03
CA LYS A 23 -0.06 -0.92 3.38
C LYS A 23 0.54 -0.80 1.98
N ILE A 24 -0.32 -0.49 1.02
CA ILE A 24 0.05 -0.11 -0.34
C ILE A 24 -0.46 1.32 -0.55
N GLU A 25 0.43 2.21 -0.95
CA GLU A 25 0.11 3.59 -1.35
C GLU A 25 0.53 3.82 -2.79
N PHE A 26 -0.15 4.74 -3.46
CA PHE A 26 0.15 5.20 -4.80
C PHE A 26 0.25 6.71 -4.79
N GLU A 27 1.48 7.21 -4.91
CA GLU A 27 1.74 8.64 -4.95
C GLU A 27 1.81 9.11 -6.42
N PRO A 28 1.01 10.11 -6.83
CA PRO A 28 1.10 10.65 -8.18
C PRO A 28 2.48 11.23 -8.49
N ARG A 29 2.97 10.99 -9.71
CA ARG A 29 4.22 11.55 -10.22
C ARG A 29 3.94 12.61 -11.28
N SER A 30 4.91 13.49 -11.50
CA SER A 30 4.83 14.55 -12.52
C SER A 30 4.80 14.03 -13.96
N ASP A 31 5.28 12.81 -14.18
CA ASP A 31 5.28 12.11 -15.48
C ASP A 31 3.93 11.44 -15.82
N GLY A 32 2.91 11.62 -14.98
CA GLY A 32 1.59 11.01 -15.15
C GLY A 32 1.51 9.56 -14.67
N GLY A 33 2.61 8.99 -14.16
CA GLY A 33 2.62 7.71 -13.47
C GLY A 33 2.36 7.84 -11.97
N PHE A 34 2.53 6.73 -11.26
CA PHE A 34 2.43 6.64 -9.81
C PHE A 34 3.65 5.94 -9.24
N GLU A 35 4.09 6.34 -8.06
CA GLU A 35 5.00 5.55 -7.24
C GLU A 35 4.16 4.67 -6.31
N ARG A 36 4.19 3.35 -6.55
CA ARG A 36 3.62 2.33 -5.67
C ARG A 36 4.58 2.11 -4.51
N ILE A 37 4.14 2.40 -3.29
CA ILE A 37 4.91 2.25 -2.07
C ILE A 37 4.31 1.10 -1.26
N GLU A 38 5.12 0.06 -1.02
CA GLU A 38 4.78 -1.01 -0.09
C GLU A 38 5.37 -0.71 1.28
N ALA A 39 4.55 -0.84 2.33
CA ALA A 39 5.02 -0.70 3.70
C ALA A 39 4.44 -1.77 4.63
N VAL A 40 5.23 -2.08 5.65
CA VAL A 40 4.91 -3.05 6.71
C VAL A 40 4.87 -2.35 8.05
N TRP A 41 3.87 -2.64 8.88
CA TRP A 41 3.80 -2.12 10.24
C TRP A 41 4.79 -2.87 11.14
N ASN A 42 5.70 -2.14 11.80
CA ASN A 42 6.68 -2.74 12.70
C ASN A 42 6.30 -2.70 14.19
N GLY A 43 5.09 -2.20 14.51
CA GLY A 43 4.62 -2.00 15.89
C GLY A 43 4.49 -0.52 16.28
N CYS A 44 5.26 0.37 15.66
CA CYS A 44 5.23 1.81 15.96
C CYS A 44 5.06 2.69 14.72
N GLN A 45 5.57 2.25 13.58
CA GLN A 45 5.53 3.00 12.33
C GLN A 45 5.46 2.07 11.12
N TRP A 46 5.03 2.65 10.01
CA TRP A 46 5.14 2.02 8.70
C TRP A 46 6.60 2.04 8.24
N ARG A 47 7.13 0.87 7.92
CA ARG A 47 8.45 0.72 7.30
C ARG A 47 8.25 0.41 5.83
N VAL A 48 8.76 1.28 4.95
CA VAL A 48 8.77 1.03 3.50
C VAL A 48 9.63 -0.19 3.19
N THR A 49 9.08 -1.11 2.42
CA THR A 49 9.73 -2.36 2.00
C THR A 49 9.86 -2.47 0.49
N GLY A 50 9.13 -1.66 -0.29
CA GLY A 50 9.17 -1.67 -1.74
C GLY A 50 8.71 -0.36 -2.33
N ARG A 51 9.28 -0.01 -3.48
CA ARG A 51 8.89 1.13 -4.31
C ARG A 51 8.96 0.71 -5.77
N GLU A 52 7.95 1.08 -6.53
CA GLU A 52 7.86 0.73 -7.95
C GLU A 52 7.11 1.82 -8.72
N VAL A 53 7.61 2.22 -9.88
CA VAL A 53 6.88 3.13 -10.77
C VAL A 53 5.85 2.31 -11.54
N VAL A 54 4.58 2.69 -11.43
CA VAL A 54 3.47 2.06 -12.14
C VAL A 54 2.73 3.09 -12.99
N THR A 55 2.36 2.72 -14.20
CA THR A 55 1.74 3.64 -15.17
C THR A 55 0.21 3.56 -15.20
N THR A 56 -0.38 2.54 -14.58
CA THR A 56 -1.84 2.36 -14.58
C THR A 56 -2.31 1.70 -13.30
N MET A 57 -3.30 2.32 -12.65
CA MET A 57 -4.04 1.73 -11.54
C MET A 57 -5.44 1.36 -12.00
N ARG A 58 -5.86 0.13 -11.71
CA ARG A 58 -7.23 -0.32 -11.99
C ARG A 58 -7.82 -0.98 -10.75
N ARG A 59 -9.05 -0.62 -10.40
CA ARG A 59 -9.85 -1.35 -9.42
C ARG A 59 -10.51 -2.52 -10.15
N ILE A 60 -10.30 -3.74 -9.66
CA ILE A 60 -10.94 -4.96 -10.19
C ILE A 60 -12.16 -5.33 -9.35
#